data_AF-A0A9E1PN45-F1
#
_entry.id   AF-A0A9E1PN45-F1
#
_cell.length_a   1.000
_cell.length_b   1.000
_cell.length_c   1.000
_cell.angle_alpha   90.00
_cell.angle_beta   90.00
_cell.angle_gamma   90.00
#
_symmetry.space_group_name_H-M   'P 1'
#
loop_
_entity.id
_entity.type
_entity.pdbx_description
1 polymer ?
#
loop_
_entity_poly.entity_id
_entity_poly.type
_entity_poly.pdbx_seq_one_letter_code
_entity_poly.pdbx_strand_id
1 'polypeptide(L)'
;MSLIAFLGAIEAGLLFGLVALGVFITFRVLDFPDLTVDGSLPLGAAVAATLIVAGVPPVIATLIAMIAGGMSGVVTGWLNVRLNILHLLASILTMIALYSINLRIMGKPNMP
;
A
#
# COMPACT_ATOMS: atom_id res chain seq x y z
N MET A 1 15.76 -11.79 25.07
CA MET A 1 15.57 -10.79 23.98
C MET A 1 16.06 -9.45 24.52
N SER A 2 16.83 -8.69 23.74
CA SER A 2 17.19 -7.33 24.15
C SER A 2 15.92 -6.45 24.18
N LEU A 3 15.89 -5.43 25.04
CA LEU A 3 14.77 -4.49 25.13
C LEU A 3 14.47 -3.84 23.77
N ILE A 4 15.51 -3.58 22.97
CA ILE A 4 15.43 -3.05 21.61
C ILE A 4 14.66 -4.01 20.69
N ALA A 5 14.98 -5.31 20.72
CA ALA A 5 14.29 -6.30 19.91
C ALA A 5 12.81 -6.45 20.31
N PHE A 6 12.50 -6.31 21.60
CA PHE A 6 11.12 -6.38 22.09
C PHE A 6 10.29 -5.16 21.64
N LEU A 7 10.82 -3.94 21.81
CA LEU A 7 10.15 -2.71 21.37
C LEU A 7 9.99 -2.67 19.84
N GLY A 8 11.03 -3.07 19.10
CA GLY A 8 10.97 -3.14 17.63
C GLY A 8 9.95 -4.16 17.12
N ALA A 9 9.77 -5.29 17.81
CA ALA A 9 8.73 -6.27 17.46
C ALA A 9 7.32 -5.71 17.66
N ILE A 10 7.09 -4.93 18.72
CA ILE A 10 5.80 -4.27 18.97
C ILE A 10 5.52 -3.21 17.90
N GLU A 11 6.50 -2.37 17.58
CA GLU A 11 6.38 -1.34 16.55
C GLU A 11 6.03 -1.93 15.18
N ALA A 12 6.83 -2.92 14.73
CA ALA A 12 6.57 -3.61 13.47
C ALA A 12 5.22 -4.32 13.49
N GLY A 13 4.85 -4.97 14.60
CA GLY A 13 3.56 -5.65 14.76
C GLY A 13 2.37 -4.70 14.63
N LEU A 14 2.45 -3.49 15.22
CA LEU A 14 1.40 -2.48 15.11
C LEU A 14 1.30 -1.91 13.68
N LEU A 15 2.44 -1.70 13.01
CA LEU A 15 2.46 -1.22 11.63
C LEU A 15 1.90 -2.27 10.65
N PHE A 16 2.42 -3.50 10.70
CA PHE A 16 1.94 -4.60 9.85
C PHE A 16 0.55 -5.11 10.23
N GLY A 17 0.07 -4.81 11.45
CA GLY A 17 -1.31 -5.09 11.84
C GLY A 17 -2.34 -4.37 10.93
N LEU A 18 -2.04 -3.15 10.48
CA LEU A 18 -2.88 -2.43 9.52
C LEU A 18 -2.89 -3.10 8.14
N VAL A 19 -1.73 -3.60 7.70
CA VAL A 19 -1.60 -4.38 6.45
C VAL A 19 -2.46 -5.66 6.55
N ALA A 20 -2.33 -6.38 7.66
CA ALA A 20 -3.08 -7.60 7.92
C ALA A 20 -4.60 -7.37 7.94
N LEU A 21 -5.05 -6.22 8.48
CA LEU A 21 -6.47 -5.83 8.43
C LEU A 21 -6.95 -5.60 6.99
N GLY A 22 -6.14 -4.95 6.16
CA GLY A 22 -6.46 -4.74 4.74
C GLY A 22 -6.65 -6.08 4.00
N VAL A 23 -5.70 -7.00 4.15
CA VAL A 23 -5.76 -8.35 3.57
C VAL A 23 -6.93 -9.15 4.14
N PHE A 24 -7.21 -9.02 5.43
CA PHE A 24 -8.36 -9.68 6.06
C PHE A 24 -9.68 -9.25 5.43
N ILE A 25 -9.88 -7.93 5.20
CA ILE A 25 -11.11 -7.42 4.60
C ILE A 25 -11.31 -7.99 3.19
N THR A 26 -10.27 -8.01 2.38
CA THR A 26 -10.38 -8.51 1.00
C THR A 26 -10.65 -10.01 0.95
N PHE A 27 -9.88 -10.79 1.71
CA PHE A 27 -10.02 -12.26 1.71
C PHE A 27 -11.27 -12.77 2.42
N ARG A 28 -11.67 -12.17 3.55
CA ARG A 28 -12.75 -12.72 4.40
C ARG A 28 -14.08 -12.03 4.22
N VAL A 29 -14.10 -10.73 3.93
CA VAL A 29 -15.35 -9.97 3.79
C VAL A 29 -15.79 -9.91 2.33
N LEU A 30 -14.86 -9.63 1.42
CA LEU A 30 -15.14 -9.50 0.00
C LEU A 30 -15.02 -10.82 -0.78
N ASP A 31 -14.49 -11.89 -0.15
CA ASP A 31 -14.14 -13.17 -0.78
C ASP A 31 -13.34 -13.00 -2.09
N PHE A 32 -12.50 -11.96 -2.09
CA PHE A 32 -11.65 -11.58 -3.21
C PHE A 32 -10.20 -11.59 -2.70
N PRO A 33 -9.37 -12.56 -3.11
CA PRO A 33 -7.99 -12.68 -2.64
C PRO A 33 -7.12 -11.56 -3.26
N ASP A 34 -7.24 -10.36 -2.70
CA ASP A 34 -6.55 -9.17 -3.16
C ASP A 34 -5.20 -8.99 -2.45
N LEU A 35 -4.12 -9.09 -3.22
CA LEU A 35 -2.75 -8.75 -2.78
C LEU A 35 -2.36 -7.29 -3.11
N THR A 36 -3.27 -6.48 -3.68
CA THR A 36 -3.02 -5.06 -3.96
C THR A 36 -2.65 -4.28 -2.70
N VAL A 37 -3.12 -4.73 -1.52
CA VAL A 37 -2.83 -4.14 -0.21
C VAL A 37 -1.32 -4.01 0.04
N ASP A 38 -0.53 -4.98 -0.41
CA ASP A 38 0.93 -4.97 -0.27
C ASP A 38 1.60 -3.88 -1.13
N GLY A 39 0.99 -3.48 -2.24
CA GLY A 39 1.48 -2.39 -3.10
C GLY A 39 0.87 -1.02 -2.78
N SER A 40 -0.38 -0.98 -2.36
CA SER A 40 -1.17 0.23 -2.14
C SER A 40 -0.80 0.96 -0.85
N LEU A 41 -0.48 0.22 0.22
CA LEU A 41 -0.05 0.82 1.48
C LEU A 41 1.32 1.50 1.35
N PRO A 42 2.35 0.86 0.75
CA PRO A 42 3.60 1.54 0.45
C PRO A 42 3.44 2.72 -0.51
N LEU A 43 2.48 2.67 -1.45
CA LEU A 43 2.17 3.81 -2.32
C LEU A 43 1.69 5.02 -1.50
N GLY A 44 0.76 4.81 -0.58
CA GLY A 44 0.30 5.87 0.32
C GLY A 44 1.46 6.45 1.15
N ALA A 45 2.31 5.59 1.70
CA ALA A 45 3.50 6.02 2.44
C ALA A 45 4.49 6.82 1.56
N ALA A 46 4.77 6.35 0.35
CA ALA A 46 5.66 7.01 -0.60
C ALA A 46 5.13 8.40 -1.01
N VAL A 47 3.83 8.51 -1.31
CA VAL A 47 3.19 9.78 -1.67
C VAL A 47 3.18 10.75 -0.49
N ALA A 48 2.81 10.28 0.71
CA ALA A 48 2.81 11.13 1.90
C ALA A 48 4.23 11.63 2.24
N ALA A 49 5.22 10.73 2.26
CA ALA A 49 6.60 11.08 2.60
C ALA A 49 7.20 12.08 1.59
N THR A 50 7.01 11.85 0.29
CA THR A 50 7.54 12.75 -0.76
C THR A 50 6.89 14.13 -0.71
N LEU A 51 5.58 14.22 -0.47
CA LEU A 51 4.88 15.50 -0.33
C LEU A 51 5.31 16.26 0.93
N ILE A 52 5.50 15.57 2.06
CA ILE A 52 5.98 16.18 3.30
C ILE A 52 7.40 16.73 3.11
N VAL A 53 8.28 15.96 2.48
CA VAL A 53 9.66 16.42 2.16
C VAL A 53 9.65 17.61 1.19
N ALA A 54 8.66 17.67 0.29
CA ALA A 54 8.47 18.80 -0.62
C ALA A 54 7.85 20.05 0.04
N GLY A 55 7.53 20.02 1.34
CA GLY A 55 7.00 21.16 2.08
C GLY A 55 5.46 21.28 2.09
N VAL A 56 4.75 20.25 1.62
CA VAL A 56 3.27 20.23 1.68
C VAL A 56 2.81 19.94 3.12
N PRO A 57 1.74 20.61 3.61
CA PRO A 57 1.20 20.35 4.93
C PRO A 57 0.86 18.85 5.14
N PRO A 58 1.22 18.24 6.29
CA PRO A 58 1.04 16.81 6.51
C PRO A 58 -0.40 16.32 6.33
N VAL A 59 -1.39 17.14 6.71
CA VAL A 59 -2.82 16.82 6.55
C VAL A 59 -3.24 16.71 5.09
N ILE A 60 -2.69 17.56 4.23
CA ILE A 60 -3.00 17.54 2.79
C ILE A 60 -2.26 16.37 2.14
N ALA A 61 -1.00 16.13 2.55
CA ALA A 61 -0.20 15.01 2.06
C ALA A 61 -0.87 13.65 2.37
N THR A 62 -1.43 13.47 3.57
CA THR A 62 -2.14 12.23 3.93
C THR A 62 -3.44 12.06 3.15
N LEU A 63 -4.18 13.15 2.89
CA LEU A 63 -5.40 13.10 2.09
C LEU A 63 -5.10 12.68 0.64
N ILE A 64 -4.03 13.22 0.05
CA ILE A 64 -3.58 12.83 -1.29
C ILE A 64 -3.09 11.38 -1.30
N ALA A 65 -2.35 10.94 -0.28
CA ALA A 65 -1.91 9.56 -0.13
C ALA A 65 -3.10 8.58 -0.03
N MET A 66 -4.16 8.95 0.68
CA MET A 66 -5.38 8.14 0.77
C MET A 66 -6.05 7.98 -0.60
N ILE A 67 -6.13 9.06 -1.40
CA ILE A 67 -6.67 9.02 -2.76
C ILE A 67 -5.79 8.15 -3.66
N ALA A 68 -4.47 8.30 -3.60
CA ALA A 68 -3.53 7.48 -4.38
C ALA A 68 -3.66 5.99 -4.05
N GLY A 69 -3.75 5.64 -2.77
CA GLY A 69 -4.04 4.27 -2.30
C GLY A 69 -5.39 3.77 -2.82
N GLY A 70 -6.46 4.56 -2.69
CA GLY A 70 -7.79 4.20 -3.18
C GLY A 70 -7.84 3.97 -4.70
N MET A 71 -7.13 4.81 -5.48
CA MET A 71 -7.03 4.64 -6.94
C MET A 71 -6.43 3.29 -7.33
N SER A 72 -5.48 2.77 -6.55
CA SER A 72 -4.88 1.46 -6.83
C SER A 72 -5.91 0.32 -6.73
N GLY A 73 -6.80 0.36 -5.73
CA GLY A 73 -7.91 -0.60 -5.60
C GLY A 73 -8.92 -0.47 -6.74
N VAL A 74 -9.20 0.75 -7.20
CA VAL A 74 -10.04 0.99 -8.39
C VAL A 74 -9.43 0.36 -9.64
N VAL A 75 -8.11 0.47 -9.83
CA VAL A 75 -7.41 -0.17 -10.96
C VAL A 75 -7.53 -1.69 -10.88
N THR A 76 -7.33 -2.31 -9.72
CA THR A 76 -7.50 -3.77 -9.55
C THR A 76 -8.93 -4.20 -9.85
N GLY A 77 -9.92 -3.50 -9.31
CA GLY A 77 -11.34 -3.77 -9.59
C GLY A 77 -11.69 -3.60 -11.08
N TRP A 78 -11.14 -2.57 -11.73
CA TRP A 78 -11.35 -2.34 -13.15
C TRP A 78 -10.75 -3.45 -14.02
N LEU A 79 -9.53 -3.90 -13.72
CA LEU A 79 -8.90 -5.03 -14.42
C LEU A 79 -9.71 -6.32 -14.27
N ASN A 80 -10.25 -6.59 -13.08
CA ASN A 80 -11.08 -7.78 -12.87
C ASN A 80 -12.44 -7.67 -13.59
N VAL A 81 -13.18 -6.57 -13.40
CA VAL A 81 -14.56 -6.43 -13.91
C VAL A 81 -14.61 -6.18 -15.41
N ARG A 82 -13.68 -5.39 -15.98
CA ARG A 82 -13.73 -5.00 -17.40
C ARG A 82 -12.91 -5.90 -18.31
N LEU A 83 -11.76 -6.40 -17.84
CA LEU A 83 -10.89 -7.26 -18.64
C LEU A 83 -11.11 -8.76 -18.36
N ASN A 84 -12.02 -9.11 -17.43
CA ASN A 84 -12.32 -10.49 -17.03
C ASN A 84 -11.07 -11.29 -16.62
N ILE A 85 -10.10 -10.61 -16.02
CA ILE A 85 -8.88 -11.23 -15.48
C ILE A 85 -9.23 -11.91 -14.15
N LEU A 86 -8.67 -13.09 -13.89
CA LEU A 86 -8.82 -13.79 -12.61
C LEU A 86 -8.44 -12.87 -11.44
N HIS A 87 -9.27 -12.85 -10.40
CA HIS A 87 -9.15 -11.97 -9.21
C HIS A 87 -7.71 -11.87 -8.68
N LEU A 88 -7.06 -13.02 -8.50
CA LEU A 88 -5.69 -13.13 -8.00
C LEU A 88 -4.64 -12.60 -8.99
N LEU A 89 -4.85 -12.82 -10.29
CA LEU A 89 -3.90 -12.35 -11.30
C LEU A 89 -3.99 -10.83 -11.47
N ALA A 90 -5.20 -10.26 -11.38
CA ALA A 90 -5.41 -8.82 -11.40
C ALA A 90 -4.71 -8.14 -10.22
N SER A 91 -4.80 -8.71 -9.01
CA SER A 91 -4.16 -8.16 -7.81
C SER A 91 -2.63 -8.29 -7.80
N ILE A 92 -2.07 -9.40 -8.29
CA ILE A 92 -0.61 -9.54 -8.43
C ILE A 92 -0.06 -8.58 -9.48
N LEU A 93 -0.78 -8.39 -10.60
CA LEU A 93 -0.36 -7.46 -11.66
C LEU A 93 -0.30 -6.02 -11.12
N THR A 94 -1.30 -5.59 -10.36
CA THR A 94 -1.31 -4.25 -9.77
C THR A 94 -0.26 -4.12 -8.68
N MET A 95 -0.06 -5.12 -7.82
CA MET A 95 1.02 -5.11 -6.83
C MET A 95 2.40 -4.88 -7.47
N ILE A 96 2.72 -5.60 -8.56
CA ILE A 96 4.02 -5.46 -9.26
C ILE A 96 4.13 -4.09 -9.95
N ALA A 97 3.04 -3.60 -10.56
CA ALA A 97 3.02 -2.27 -11.16
C ALA A 97 3.24 -1.17 -10.11
N LEU A 98 2.59 -1.28 -8.95
CA LEU A 98 2.73 -0.37 -7.83
C LEU A 98 4.14 -0.38 -7.25
N TYR A 99 4.80 -1.54 -7.19
CA TYR A 99 6.20 -1.61 -6.78
C TYR A 99 7.08 -0.69 -7.64
N SER A 100 6.88 -0.71 -8.97
CA SER A 100 7.61 0.16 -9.91
C SER A 100 7.25 1.63 -9.74
N ILE A 101 5.97 1.93 -9.50
CA ILE A 101 5.48 3.30 -9.28
C ILE A 101 6.04 3.89 -7.99
N ASN A 102 6.07 3.11 -6.91
CA ASN A 102 6.60 3.52 -5.60
C ASN A 102 8.06 3.94 -5.72
N LEU A 103 8.88 3.14 -6.41
CA LEU A 103 10.27 3.47 -6.70
C LEU A 103 10.41 4.76 -7.52
N ARG A 104 9.50 4.99 -8.49
CA ARG A 104 9.51 6.20 -9.32
C ARG A 104 9.12 7.45 -8.51
N ILE A 105 8.15 7.33 -7.60
CA ILE A 105 7.71 8.42 -6.72
C ILE A 105 8.81 8.79 -5.73
N MET A 106 9.46 7.78 -5.12
CA MET A 106 10.52 8.01 -4.14
C MET A 106 11.83 8.49 -4.78
N GLY A 107 12.03 8.26 -6.09
CA GLY A 107 13.23 8.67 -6.84
C GLY A 107 14.53 7.95 -6.45
N LYS A 108 14.53 7.22 -5.33
CA LYS A 108 15.62 6.36 -4.83
C LYS A 108 15.01 5.12 -4.13
N PRO A 109 15.71 3.97 -4.13
CA PRO A 109 15.23 2.75 -3.48
C PRO A 109 15.10 2.88 -1.95
N ASN A 110 15.87 3.80 -1.34
CA ASN A 110 15.84 4.07 0.09
C ASN A 110 16.22 5.53 0.33
N MET A 111 15.42 6.26 1.11
CA MET A 111 15.90 7.49 1.76
C MET A 111 16.51 7.05 3.10
N PRO A 112 17.81 7.31 3.35
CA PRO A 112 18.46 6.94 4.61
C PRO A 112 17.87 7.70 5.80
#